data_AF-A0A7S2GNQ2-F1
#
_entry.id   AF-A0A7S2GNQ2-F1
#
_cell.length_a   1.000
_cell.length_b   1.000
_cell.length_c   1.000
_cell.angle_alpha   90.00
_cell.angle_beta   90.00
_cell.angle_gamma   90.00
#
_symmetry.space_group_name_H-M   'P 1'
#
loop_
_entity.id
_entity.type
_entity.pdbx_description
1 polymer ?
#
loop_
_entity_poly.entity_id
_entity_poly.type
_entity_poly.pdbx_seq_one_letter_code
_entity_poly.pdbx_strand_id
1 'polypeptide(L)'
;KALSREERALRASADRHRARVDQLRQVAEATEAAEAAEMKVESRRASTPADVQLGVIILKKGIRVADILIKWDENGDGTIDKFEWRNHCRNIGVLADTTTLDAIFDKYDSKQRDGFLDVAEIRVILKELQQVAKEEHEVLSKLSKSANYARKRATALQEALRNE
;
A
#
# COMPACT_ATOMS: atom_id res chain seq x y z
N LYS A 1 3.68 -42.90 -48.29
CA LYS A 1 4.79 -42.12 -48.91
C LYS A 1 5.63 -41.54 -47.77
N ALA A 2 6.92 -41.87 -47.70
CA ALA A 2 7.80 -41.28 -46.70
C ALA A 2 8.06 -39.81 -47.04
N LEU A 3 7.98 -38.92 -46.04
CA LEU A 3 8.28 -37.49 -46.21
C LEU A 3 9.74 -37.30 -46.62
N SER A 4 9.96 -36.38 -47.55
CA SER A 4 11.30 -35.98 -47.99
C SER A 4 12.09 -35.37 -46.83
N ARG A 5 13.42 -35.36 -46.95
CA ARG A 5 14.32 -34.74 -45.95
C ARG A 5 14.00 -33.25 -45.74
N GLU A 6 13.60 -32.57 -46.82
CA GLU A 6 13.24 -31.16 -46.82
C GLU A 6 11.90 -30.92 -46.10
N GLU A 7 10.88 -31.74 -46.36
CA GLU A 7 9.60 -31.67 -45.67
C GLU A 7 9.74 -31.91 -44.16
N ARG A 8 10.65 -32.81 -43.75
CA ARG A 8 10.98 -33.03 -42.33
C ARG A 8 11.68 -31.82 -41.71
N ALA A 9 12.61 -31.19 -42.42
CA ALA A 9 13.33 -30.01 -41.95
C ALA A 9 12.39 -28.80 -41.79
N LEU A 10 11.50 -28.58 -42.76
CA LEU A 10 10.49 -27.52 -42.71
C LEU A 10 9.50 -27.74 -41.56
N ARG A 11 9.01 -28.97 -41.35
CA ARG A 11 8.16 -29.29 -40.18
C ARG A 11 8.87 -29.01 -38.87
N ALA A 12 10.11 -29.48 -38.72
CA ALA A 12 10.90 -29.22 -37.51
C ALA A 12 11.12 -27.71 -37.28
N SER A 13 11.30 -26.91 -38.35
CA SER A 13 11.39 -25.45 -38.22
C SER A 13 10.08 -24.82 -37.80
N ALA A 14 8.96 -25.24 -38.40
CA ALA A 14 7.63 -24.75 -38.04
C ALA A 14 7.30 -25.07 -36.58
N ASP A 15 7.65 -26.27 -36.09
CA ASP A 15 7.41 -26.67 -34.71
C ASP A 15 8.28 -25.87 -33.73
N ARG A 16 9.54 -25.57 -34.07
CA ARG A 16 10.39 -24.64 -33.29
C ARG A 16 9.77 -23.24 -33.21
N HIS A 17 9.28 -22.71 -34.33
CA HIS A 17 8.64 -21.39 -34.33
C HIS A 17 7.36 -21.36 -33.50
N ARG A 18 6.54 -22.42 -33.55
CA ARG A 18 5.34 -22.54 -32.68
C ARG A 18 5.70 -22.56 -31.21
N ALA A 19 6.66 -23.39 -30.81
CA ALA A 19 7.14 -23.45 -29.43
C ALA A 19 7.64 -22.08 -28.96
N ARG A 20 8.39 -21.36 -29.81
CA ARG A 20 8.87 -20.01 -29.51
C ARG A 20 7.74 -19.00 -29.33
N VAL A 21 6.70 -19.06 -30.17
CA VAL A 21 5.51 -18.21 -30.03
C VAL A 21 4.78 -18.48 -28.72
N ASP A 22 4.65 -19.75 -28.31
CA ASP A 22 3.99 -20.10 -27.05
C ASP A 22 4.79 -19.61 -25.83
N GLN A 23 6.12 -19.70 -25.86
CA GLN A 23 6.96 -19.11 -24.81
C GLN A 23 6.86 -17.59 -24.76
N LEU A 24 6.86 -16.91 -25.92
CA LEU A 24 6.67 -15.47 -26.00
C LEU A 24 5.33 -15.05 -25.39
N ARG A 25 4.25 -15.81 -25.65
CA ARG A 25 2.94 -15.58 -25.03
C ARG A 25 2.98 -15.74 -23.52
N GLN A 26 3.60 -16.81 -23.02
CA GLN A 26 3.75 -17.02 -21.57
C GLN A 26 4.54 -15.90 -20.89
N VAL A 27 5.60 -15.41 -21.54
CA VAL A 27 6.38 -14.26 -21.05
C VAL A 27 5.54 -12.99 -21.02
N ALA A 28 4.78 -12.72 -22.10
CA ALA A 28 3.90 -11.55 -22.18
C ALA A 28 2.85 -11.58 -21.06
N GLU A 29 2.12 -12.69 -20.92
CA GLU A 29 1.10 -12.87 -19.87
C GLU A 29 1.68 -12.71 -18.45
N ALA A 30 2.86 -13.28 -18.19
CA ALA A 30 3.50 -13.16 -16.89
C ALA A 30 3.98 -11.73 -16.60
N THR A 31 4.46 -11.01 -17.61
CA THR A 31 4.91 -9.62 -17.49
C THR A 31 3.72 -8.71 -17.21
N GLU A 32 2.62 -8.84 -17.98
CA GLU A 32 1.37 -8.10 -17.74
C GLU A 32 0.82 -8.37 -16.34
N ALA A 33 0.84 -9.63 -15.88
CA ALA A 33 0.41 -9.98 -14.54
C ALA A 33 1.30 -9.36 -13.44
N ALA A 34 2.61 -9.26 -13.67
CA ALA A 34 3.53 -8.60 -12.75
C ALA A 34 3.27 -7.09 -12.68
N GLU A 35 3.15 -6.43 -13.82
CA GLU A 35 2.84 -5.00 -13.91
C GLU A 35 1.49 -4.68 -13.25
N ALA A 36 0.46 -5.49 -13.51
CA ALA A 36 -0.85 -5.33 -12.88
C ALA A 36 -0.79 -5.51 -11.35
N ALA A 37 0.04 -6.44 -10.86
CA ALA A 37 0.21 -6.66 -9.42
C ALA A 37 0.99 -5.52 -8.76
N GLU A 38 2.03 -4.98 -9.40
CA GLU A 38 2.79 -3.83 -8.92
C GLU A 38 1.94 -2.55 -8.91
N MET A 39 1.16 -2.32 -9.96
CA MET A 39 0.21 -1.20 -10.04
C MET A 39 -0.85 -1.26 -8.94
N LYS A 40 -1.32 -2.45 -8.54
CA LYS A 40 -2.21 -2.60 -7.37
C LYS A 40 -1.53 -2.21 -6.05
N VAL A 41 -0.24 -2.52 -5.87
CA VAL A 41 0.51 -2.09 -4.68
C VAL A 41 0.66 -0.57 -4.69
N GLU A 42 1.01 0.01 -5.82
CA GLU A 42 1.25 1.46 -5.94
C GLU A 42 -0.04 2.27 -5.76
N SER A 43 -1.12 1.90 -6.45
CA SER A 43 -2.43 2.55 -6.28
C SER A 43 -2.94 2.49 -4.84
N ARG A 44 -2.68 1.38 -4.13
CA ARG A 44 -3.04 1.24 -2.71
C ARG A 44 -2.24 2.19 -1.82
N ARG A 45 -0.94 2.33 -2.05
CA ARG A 45 -0.08 3.28 -1.33
C ARG A 45 -0.48 4.73 -1.62
N ALA A 46 -0.73 5.07 -2.88
CA ALA A 46 -1.11 6.41 -3.29
C ALA A 46 -2.45 6.86 -2.68
N SER A 47 -3.39 5.92 -2.51
CA SER A 47 -4.71 6.18 -1.92
C SER A 47 -4.79 5.90 -0.43
N THR A 48 -3.68 5.99 0.32
CA THR A 48 -3.66 5.71 1.76
C THR A 48 -4.50 6.76 2.51
N PRO A 49 -5.57 6.37 3.23
CA PRO A 49 -6.40 7.29 4.01
C PRO A 49 -5.61 8.02 5.11
N ALA A 50 -6.05 9.21 5.48
CA ALA A 50 -5.32 10.08 6.41
C ALA A 50 -5.21 9.52 7.83
N ASP A 51 -6.23 8.81 8.32
CA ASP A 51 -6.21 8.08 9.59
C ASP A 51 -5.17 6.95 9.57
N VAL A 52 -5.06 6.23 8.46
CA VAL A 52 -4.01 5.22 8.26
C VAL A 52 -2.62 5.86 8.22
N GLN A 53 -2.44 6.97 7.47
CA GLN A 53 -1.17 7.71 7.44
C GLN A 53 -0.76 8.13 8.85
N LEU A 54 -1.71 8.70 9.60
CA LEU A 54 -1.51 9.16 10.97
C LEU A 54 -1.12 7.99 11.88
N GLY A 55 -1.84 6.87 11.82
CA GLY A 55 -1.53 5.67 12.60
C GLY A 55 -0.15 5.09 12.29
N VAL A 56 0.25 5.05 11.02
CA VAL A 56 1.58 4.60 10.60
C VAL A 56 2.67 5.51 11.16
N ILE A 57 2.49 6.84 11.08
CA ILE A 57 3.46 7.82 11.60
C ILE A 57 3.58 7.70 13.11
N ILE A 58 2.45 7.60 13.82
CA ILE A 58 2.41 7.43 15.28
C ILE A 58 3.16 6.18 15.72
N LEU A 59 2.91 5.04 15.05
CA LEU A 59 3.63 3.79 15.33
C LEU A 59 5.13 3.93 15.06
N LYS A 60 5.50 4.49 13.90
CA LYS A 60 6.90 4.64 13.49
C LYS A 60 7.68 5.56 14.42
N LYS A 61 7.06 6.65 14.89
CA LYS A 61 7.68 7.64 15.77
C LYS A 61 7.53 7.31 17.26
N GLY A 62 6.76 6.27 17.62
CA GLY A 62 6.51 5.90 19.00
C GLY A 62 5.76 6.97 19.81
N ILE A 63 4.85 7.71 19.16
CA ILE A 63 4.07 8.78 19.81
C ILE A 63 3.11 8.16 20.82
N ARG A 64 3.15 8.64 22.07
CA ARG A 64 2.27 8.18 23.15
C ARG A 64 1.21 9.24 23.48
N VAL A 65 0.22 8.84 24.27
CA VAL A 65 -0.84 9.74 24.78
C VAL A 65 -0.23 11.00 25.42
N ALA A 66 0.79 10.81 26.26
CA ALA A 66 1.47 11.91 26.94
C ALA A 66 2.20 12.85 25.95
N ASP A 67 2.71 12.33 24.83
CA ASP A 67 3.35 13.18 23.81
C ASP A 67 2.31 14.07 23.12
N ILE A 68 1.10 13.58 22.88
CA ILE A 68 0.01 14.40 22.32
C ILE A 68 -0.39 15.48 23.33
N LEU A 69 -0.71 15.09 24.57
CA LEU A 69 -1.17 16.04 25.59
C LEU A 69 -0.14 17.09 26.02
N ILE A 70 1.16 16.83 25.85
CA ILE A 70 2.20 17.79 26.28
C ILE A 70 2.73 18.59 25.09
N LYS A 71 2.82 17.98 23.91
CA LYS A 71 3.46 18.62 22.75
C LYS A 71 2.46 19.18 21.75
N TRP A 72 1.22 18.69 21.74
CA TRP A 72 0.21 19.13 20.79
C TRP A 72 -0.74 20.15 21.39
N ASP A 73 -0.93 20.11 22.71
CA ASP A 73 -1.62 21.12 23.50
C ASP A 73 -0.70 22.35 23.59
N GLU A 74 -0.89 23.31 22.68
CA GLU A 74 -0.08 24.53 22.60
C GLU A 74 -0.53 25.55 23.66
N ASN A 75 -1.82 25.56 23.98
CA ASN A 75 -2.43 26.53 24.89
C ASN A 75 -2.36 26.10 26.38
N GLY A 76 -2.08 24.82 26.64
CA GLY A 76 -1.92 24.22 27.97
C GLY A 76 -3.23 23.98 28.72
N ASP A 77 -4.36 23.87 28.02
CA ASP A 77 -5.68 23.69 28.63
C ASP A 77 -5.98 22.22 29.02
N GLY A 78 -5.09 21.29 28.66
CA GLY A 78 -5.20 19.87 28.96
C GLY A 78 -6.10 19.09 28.00
N THR A 79 -6.58 19.73 26.94
CA THR A 79 -7.35 19.15 25.85
C THR A 79 -6.70 19.48 24.51
N ILE A 80 -7.19 18.88 23.43
CA ILE A 80 -6.70 19.19 22.08
C ILE A 80 -7.86 19.71 21.25
N ASP A 81 -7.74 20.93 20.74
CA ASP A 81 -8.73 21.50 19.84
C ASP A 81 -8.49 21.09 18.37
N LYS A 82 -9.43 21.44 17.48
CA LYS A 82 -9.30 21.15 16.04
C LYS A 82 -8.11 21.85 15.39
N PHE A 83 -7.75 23.06 15.83
CA PHE A 83 -6.63 23.81 15.27
C PHE A 83 -5.30 23.12 15.59
N GLU A 84 -5.07 22.78 16.86
CA GLU A 84 -3.91 22.06 17.35
C GLU A 84 -3.78 20.69 16.67
N TRP A 85 -4.89 19.94 16.59
CA TRP A 85 -4.96 18.67 15.89
C TRP A 85 -4.46 18.77 14.44
N ARG A 86 -5.00 19.73 13.68
CA ARG A 86 -4.62 19.92 12.27
C ARG A 86 -3.16 20.36 12.13
N ASN A 87 -2.72 21.29 12.98
CA ASN A 87 -1.35 21.81 12.94
C ASN A 87 -0.35 20.68 13.16
N HIS A 88 -0.57 19.88 14.21
CA HIS A 88 0.31 18.77 14.54
C HIS A 88 0.25 17.63 13.53
N CYS A 89 -0.94 17.25 13.03
CA CYS A 89 -1.05 16.23 11.98
C CYS A 89 -0.22 16.59 10.74
N ARG A 90 -0.24 17.85 10.31
CA ARG A 90 0.60 18.32 9.19
C ARG A 90 2.07 18.33 9.55
N ASN A 91 2.44 18.81 10.74
CA ASN A 91 3.83 18.88 11.19
C ASN A 91 4.49 17.50 11.28
N ILE A 92 3.74 16.45 11.60
CA ILE A 92 4.29 15.07 11.61
C ILE A 92 4.32 14.41 10.23
N GLY A 93 3.71 15.03 9.21
CA GLY A 93 3.78 14.62 7.81
C GLY A 93 2.53 13.96 7.24
N VAL A 94 1.34 14.14 7.85
CA VAL A 94 0.08 13.66 7.26
C VAL A 94 -0.30 14.53 6.07
N LEU A 95 -0.54 13.90 4.92
CA LEU A 95 -0.95 14.57 3.69
C LEU A 95 -2.47 14.47 3.55
N ALA A 96 -3.18 15.44 4.10
CA ALA A 96 -4.64 15.52 4.06
C ALA A 96 -5.12 16.98 4.07
N ASP A 97 -6.29 17.22 3.48
CA ASP A 97 -6.94 18.53 3.55
C ASP A 97 -7.56 18.76 4.94
N THR A 98 -7.91 20.02 5.23
CA THR A 98 -8.53 20.42 6.50
C THR A 98 -9.80 19.61 6.77
N THR A 99 -10.65 19.41 5.75
CA THR A 99 -11.93 18.71 5.89
C THR A 99 -11.74 17.26 6.34
N THR A 100 -10.75 16.56 5.76
CA THR A 100 -10.46 15.17 6.15
C THR A 100 -9.92 15.09 7.58
N LEU A 101 -9.02 16.00 7.96
CA LEU A 101 -8.47 16.03 9.33
C LEU A 101 -9.56 16.34 10.36
N ASP A 102 -10.47 17.24 10.04
CA ASP A 102 -11.62 17.58 10.88
C ASP A 102 -12.61 16.41 10.97
N ALA A 103 -12.84 15.69 9.88
CA ALA A 103 -13.69 14.51 9.90
C ALA A 103 -13.10 13.40 10.77
N ILE A 104 -11.77 13.24 10.79
CA ILE A 104 -11.10 12.31 11.72
C ILE A 104 -11.31 12.81 13.15
N PHE A 105 -11.09 14.10 13.43
CA PHE A 105 -11.33 14.66 14.75
C PHE A 105 -12.77 14.41 15.22
N ASP A 106 -13.76 14.76 14.41
CA ASP A 106 -15.19 14.64 14.70
C ASP A 106 -15.66 13.20 14.88
N LYS A 107 -14.99 12.24 14.23
CA LYS A 107 -15.23 10.80 14.45
C LYS A 107 -14.93 10.42 15.90
N TYR A 108 -13.95 11.06 16.53
CA TYR A 108 -13.43 10.69 17.84
C TYR A 108 -13.93 11.59 18.98
N ASP A 109 -14.24 12.85 18.70
CA ASP A 109 -15.03 13.75 19.56
C ASP A 109 -16.52 13.37 19.49
N SER A 110 -16.84 12.10 19.77
CA SER A 110 -18.21 11.58 19.67
C SER A 110 -18.91 11.52 21.03
N LYS A 111 -18.15 11.58 22.13
CA LYS A 111 -18.71 11.42 23.48
C LYS A 111 -19.20 12.74 24.03
N GLN A 112 -18.34 13.75 24.03
CA GLN A 112 -18.67 15.06 24.60
C GLN A 112 -19.17 16.02 23.51
N ARG A 113 -18.63 15.92 22.29
CA ARG A 113 -18.96 16.84 21.17
C ARG A 113 -18.78 18.30 21.58
N ASP A 114 -17.78 18.54 22.41
CA ASP A 114 -17.45 19.85 22.93
C ASP A 114 -16.45 20.59 22.02
N GLY A 115 -15.94 19.90 20.97
CA GLY A 115 -14.95 20.44 20.05
C GLY A 115 -13.52 20.24 20.53
N PHE A 116 -13.31 19.44 21.57
CA PHE A 116 -12.02 19.14 22.17
C PHE A 116 -11.82 17.64 22.27
N LEU A 117 -10.57 17.19 22.35
CA LEU A 117 -10.23 15.80 22.62
C LEU A 117 -9.60 15.69 24.00
N ASP A 118 -10.28 14.98 24.88
CA ASP A 118 -9.78 14.70 26.22
C ASP A 118 -8.78 13.53 26.23
N VAL A 119 -8.17 13.30 27.40
CA VAL A 119 -7.20 12.22 27.62
C VAL A 119 -7.78 10.83 27.33
N ALA A 120 -9.07 10.60 27.61
CA ALA A 120 -9.72 9.32 27.39
C ALA A 120 -10.00 9.09 25.89
N GLU A 121 -10.39 10.14 25.17
CA GLU A 121 -10.61 10.13 23.73
C GLU A 121 -9.29 9.93 22.98
N ILE A 122 -8.23 10.64 23.37
CA ILE A 122 -6.88 10.45 22.79
C ILE A 122 -6.38 9.02 22.96
N ARG A 123 -6.65 8.38 24.10
CA ARG A 123 -6.31 6.95 24.30
C ARG A 123 -7.04 6.06 23.30
N VAL A 124 -8.32 6.32 23.04
CA VAL A 124 -9.13 5.56 22.08
C VAL A 124 -8.62 5.80 20.67
N ILE A 125 -8.40 7.07 20.29
CA ILE A 125 -7.83 7.48 19.00
C ILE A 125 -6.53 6.72 18.73
N LEU A 126 -5.56 6.80 19.65
CA LEU A 126 -4.27 6.14 19.46
C LEU A 126 -4.40 4.63 19.26
N LYS A 127 -5.27 3.97 20.03
CA LYS A 127 -5.49 2.53 19.90
C LYS A 127 -6.09 2.18 18.53
N GLU A 128 -7.08 2.93 18.07
CA GLU A 128 -7.71 2.70 16.76
C GLU A 128 -6.76 3.00 15.60
N LEU A 129 -6.03 4.11 15.66
CA LEU A 129 -5.03 4.48 14.66
C LEU A 129 -3.94 3.41 14.53
N GLN A 130 -3.50 2.83 15.65
CA GLN A 130 -2.57 1.70 15.64
C GLN A 130 -3.18 0.45 14.99
N GLN A 131 -4.47 0.20 15.19
CA GLN A 131 -5.16 -0.95 14.61
C GLN A 131 -5.32 -0.81 13.09
N VAL A 132 -5.82 0.34 12.62
CA VAL A 132 -5.97 0.58 11.16
C VAL A 132 -4.62 0.57 10.44
N ALA A 133 -3.56 1.08 11.08
CA ALA A 133 -2.21 1.03 10.52
C ALA A 133 -1.67 -0.41 10.41
N LYS A 134 -1.96 -1.28 11.38
CA LYS A 134 -1.60 -2.70 11.31
C LYS A 134 -2.38 -3.41 10.20
N GLU A 135 -3.67 -3.13 10.09
CA GLU A 135 -4.52 -3.72 9.06
C GLU A 135 -4.06 -3.33 7.65
N GLU A 136 -3.75 -2.05 7.42
CA GLU A 136 -3.23 -1.61 6.12
C GLU A 136 -1.84 -2.22 5.85
N HIS A 137 -0.98 -2.33 6.87
CA HIS A 137 0.31 -2.99 6.72
C HIS A 137 0.16 -4.45 6.28
N GLU A 138 -0.78 -5.19 6.87
CA GLU A 138 -1.08 -6.58 6.49
C GLU A 138 -1.59 -6.68 5.04
N VAL A 139 -2.47 -5.76 4.63
CA VAL A 139 -2.96 -5.68 3.25
C VAL A 139 -1.81 -5.42 2.27
N LEU A 140 -1.00 -4.39 2.52
CA LEU A 140 0.15 -4.04 1.69
C LEU A 140 1.21 -5.14 1.68
N SER A 141 1.43 -5.84 2.79
CA SER A 141 2.35 -6.97 2.89
C SER A 141 1.91 -8.12 1.98
N LYS A 142 0.61 -8.48 2.00
CA LYS A 142 0.05 -9.51 1.12
C LYS A 142 0.13 -9.12 -0.35
N LEU A 143 -0.26 -7.90 -0.69
CA LEU A 143 -0.17 -7.39 -2.07
C LEU A 143 1.27 -7.36 -2.56
N SER A 144 2.20 -6.86 -1.74
CA SER A 144 3.63 -6.80 -2.09
C SER A 144 4.24 -8.19 -2.27
N LYS A 145 3.87 -9.18 -1.45
CA LYS A 145 4.31 -10.58 -1.64
C LYS A 145 3.80 -11.17 -2.96
N SER A 146 2.53 -10.92 -3.29
CA SER A 146 1.93 -11.35 -4.56
C SER A 146 2.62 -10.71 -5.77
N ALA A 147 2.84 -9.39 -5.74
CA ALA A 147 3.57 -8.67 -6.79
C ALA A 147 5.00 -9.19 -6.97
N ASN A 148 5.71 -9.43 -5.86
CA ASN A 148 7.05 -10.02 -5.90
C ASN A 148 7.06 -11.42 -6.54
N TYR A 149 6.04 -12.25 -6.27
CA TYR A 149 5.93 -13.56 -6.91
C TYR A 149 5.69 -13.44 -8.42
N ALA A 150 4.75 -12.58 -8.83
CA ALA A 150 4.46 -12.34 -10.24
C ALA A 150 5.71 -11.83 -10.99
N ARG A 151 6.44 -10.87 -10.41
CA ARG A 151 7.70 -10.36 -10.96
C ARG A 151 8.77 -11.44 -11.10
N LYS A 152 8.97 -12.26 -10.06
CA LYS A 152 9.93 -13.38 -10.12
C LYS A 152 9.58 -14.37 -11.23
N ARG A 153 8.30 -14.70 -11.39
CA ARG A 153 7.83 -15.56 -12.47
C ARG A 153 8.09 -14.94 -13.85
N ALA A 154 7.76 -13.66 -14.04
CA ALA A 154 8.01 -12.95 -15.29
C ALA A 154 9.51 -12.96 -15.64
N THR A 155 10.37 -12.63 -14.66
CA THR A 155 11.83 -12.62 -14.82
C THR A 155 12.36 -13.99 -15.22
N ALA A 156 11.92 -15.06 -14.55
CA ALA A 156 12.36 -16.42 -14.85
C ALA A 156 11.98 -16.86 -16.27
N LEU A 157 10.77 -16.51 -16.74
CA LEU A 157 10.34 -16.84 -18.11
C LEU A 157 11.10 -15.99 -19.15
N GLN A 158 11.38 -14.73 -18.86
CA GLN A 158 12.20 -13.87 -19.72
C GLN A 158 13.64 -14.41 -19.86
N GLU A 159 14.23 -14.86 -18.77
CA GLU A 159 15.57 -15.48 -18.78
C GLU A 159 15.58 -16.81 -19.55
N ALA A 160 14.57 -17.65 -19.35
CA ALA A 160 14.43 -18.90 -20.12
C ALA A 160 14.32 -18.63 -21.62
N LEU A 161 13.51 -17.65 -22.03
CA LEU A 161 13.37 -17.23 -23.43
C LEU A 161 14.68 -16.67 -24.00
N ARG A 162 15.49 -15.99 -23.19
CA ARG A 162 16.77 -15.41 -23.63
C ARG A 162 17.88 -16.45 -23.81
N ASN A 163 17.86 -17.51 -23.02
CA ASN A 163 18.91 -18.54 -22.99
C ASN A 163 18.68 -19.71 -23.96
N GLU A 164 17.56 -19.71 -24.67
CA GLU A 164 17.26 -20.58 -25.83
C GLU A 164 17.59 -19.91 -27.16
#